data_AF-A0A3N1TD05-F1
#
_entry.id   AF-A0A3N1TD05-F1
#
_cell.length_a   1.000
_cell.length_b   1.000
_cell.length_c   1.000
_cell.angle_alpha   90.00
_cell.angle_beta   90.00
_cell.angle_gamma   90.00
#
_symmetry.space_group_name_H-M   'P 1'
#
loop_
_entity.id
_entity.type
_entity.pdbx_description
1 polymer ?
#
loop_
_entity_poly.entity_id
_entity_poly.type
_entity_poly.pdbx_seq_one_letter_code
_entity_poly.pdbx_strand_id
1 'polypeptide(L)'
;MLDRAAEAVAAELGPPLRTLRANDWLGLGPHLRCRIWRMGEHGVVLAPREDGGPYGYLTHLTLTVHPWPAGEELPAGDEDCLRLVRDRIIL
;
A
#
# COMPACT_ATOMS: atom_id res chain seq x y z
N MET A 1 2.99 10.21 10.09
CA MET A 1 2.03 9.19 10.56
C MET A 1 2.22 7.88 9.80
N LEU A 2 2.15 7.88 8.46
CA LEU A 2 2.37 6.70 7.62
C LEU A 2 3.75 6.03 7.85
N ASP A 3 4.81 6.81 8.05
CA ASP A 3 6.14 6.24 8.34
C ASP A 3 6.18 5.52 9.69
N ARG A 4 5.50 6.02 10.72
CA ARG A 4 5.37 5.33 12.01
C ARG A 4 4.54 4.05 11.90
N ALA A 5 3.45 4.07 11.13
CA ALA A 5 2.66 2.87 10.87
C ALA A 5 3.51 1.83 10.12
N ALA A 6 4.33 2.27 9.16
CA ALA A 6 5.24 1.39 8.45
C ALA A 6 6.34 0.80 9.34
N GLU A 7 6.90 1.59 10.26
CA GLU A 7 7.86 1.12 11.26
C GLU A 7 7.24 0.04 12.14
N ALA A 8 5.99 0.22 12.59
CA ALA A 8 5.28 -0.77 13.39
C ALA A 8 5.09 -2.09 12.62
N VAL A 9 4.69 -2.03 11.34
CA VAL A 9 4.57 -3.23 10.50
C VAL A 9 5.95 -3.87 10.26
N ALA A 10 6.98 -3.06 10.05
CA ALA A 10 8.33 -3.55 9.79
C ALA A 10 8.98 -4.20 11.02
N ALA A 11 8.58 -3.81 12.23
CA ALA A 11 9.00 -4.48 13.46
C ALA A 11 8.51 -5.94 13.52
N GLU A 12 7.33 -6.22 12.95
CA GLU A 12 6.74 -7.56 12.96
C GLU A 12 7.14 -8.40 11.73
N LEU A 13 7.21 -7.78 10.55
CA LEU A 13 7.38 -8.48 9.28
C LEU A 13 8.77 -8.30 8.65
N GLY A 14 9.65 -7.49 9.25
CA GLY A 14 10.88 -7.06 8.64
C GLY A 14 10.68 -5.94 7.59
N PRO A 15 11.74 -5.57 6.85
CA PRO A 15 11.67 -4.48 5.89
C PRO A 15 10.67 -4.78 4.75
N PRO A 16 9.99 -3.77 4.20
CA PRO A 16 9.11 -3.95 3.06
C PRO A 16 9.91 -4.43 1.84
N LEU A 17 9.30 -5.30 1.04
CA LEU A 17 9.84 -5.74 -0.25
C LEU A 17 9.93 -4.58 -1.25
N ARG A 18 8.93 -3.69 -1.20
CA ARG A 18 8.85 -2.49 -2.03
C ARG A 18 8.28 -1.32 -1.25
N THR A 19 8.85 -0.14 -1.51
CA THR A 19 8.34 1.15 -1.06
C THR A 19 8.17 2.03 -2.28
N LEU A 20 6.93 2.39 -2.58
CA LEU A 20 6.54 3.08 -3.82
C LEU A 20 5.94 4.44 -3.46
N ARG A 21 6.10 5.45 -4.33
CA ARG A 21 5.39 6.71 -4.20
C ARG A 21 3.99 6.56 -4.80
N ALA A 22 2.95 6.69 -4.00
CA ALA A 22 1.56 6.59 -4.45
C ALA A 22 1.05 7.98 -4.88
N ASN A 23 1.70 8.57 -5.88
CA ASN A 23 1.47 9.97 -6.26
C ASN A 23 0.03 10.20 -6.77
N ASP A 24 -0.51 9.25 -7.53
CA ASP A 24 -1.79 9.40 -8.24
C ASP A 24 -2.99 8.80 -7.49
N TRP A 25 -2.81 8.46 -6.22
CA TRP A 25 -3.86 7.87 -5.39
C TRP A 25 -4.61 8.90 -4.55
N LEU A 26 -4.10 10.14 -4.50
CA LEU A 26 -4.65 11.24 -3.72
C LEU A 26 -4.83 12.44 -4.64
N GLY A 27 -6.06 12.95 -4.76
CA GLY A 27 -6.34 14.17 -5.51
C GLY A 27 -5.76 15.44 -4.88
N LEU A 28 -5.58 15.46 -3.55
CA LEU A 28 -5.08 16.60 -2.78
C LEU A 28 -4.19 16.15 -1.62
N GLY A 29 -3.17 16.97 -1.28
CA GLY A 29 -2.29 16.74 -0.13
C GLY A 29 -0.87 16.25 -0.51
N PRO A 30 -0.03 15.94 0.49
CA PRO A 30 1.34 15.50 0.25
C PRO A 30 1.37 14.09 -0.34
N HIS A 31 2.31 13.82 -1.24
CA HIS A 31 2.53 12.47 -1.75
C HIS A 31 2.89 11.52 -0.60
N LEU A 32 2.10 10.46 -0.46
CA LEU A 32 2.31 9.39 0.51
C LEU A 32 2.89 8.15 -0.17
N ARG A 33 3.43 7.23 0.63
CA ARG A 33 4.06 6.01 0.14
C ARG A 33 3.12 4.80 0.28
N CYS A 34 3.23 3.88 -0.66
CA CYS A 34 2.71 2.53 -0.52
C CYS A 34 3.88 1.61 -0.11
N ARG A 35 3.64 0.68 0.81
CA ARG A 35 4.61 -0.31 1.25
C ARG A 35 4.02 -1.70 1.18
N ILE A 36 4.80 -2.61 0.61
CA ILE A 36 4.38 -3.97 0.31
C ILE A 36 5.31 -4.92 1.04
N TRP A 37 4.74 -5.83 1.80
CA TRP A 37 5.40 -6.97 2.41
C TRP A 37 4.81 -8.25 1.86
N ARG A 38 5.56 -9.34 2.05
CA ARG A 38 5.08 -10.69 1.80
C ARG A 38 5.19 -11.52 3.05
N MET A 39 4.17 -12.32 3.31
CA MET A 39 4.07 -13.25 4.41
C MET A 39 3.55 -14.59 3.87
N GLY A 40 4.47 -15.45 3.42
CA GLY A 40 4.13 -16.72 2.76
C GLY A 40 3.25 -16.51 1.53
N GLU A 41 2.06 -17.11 1.55
CA GLU A 41 1.03 -17.02 0.51
C GLU A 41 0.15 -15.75 0.62
N HIS A 42 0.57 -14.75 1.41
CA HIS A 42 -0.17 -13.51 1.57
C HIS A 42 0.74 -12.30 1.31
N GLY A 43 0.14 -11.25 0.75
CA GLY A 43 0.71 -9.91 0.70
C GLY A 43 0.10 -9.03 1.76
N VAL A 44 0.93 -8.21 2.40
CA VAL A 44 0.47 -7.16 3.31
C VAL A 44 0.81 -5.83 2.68
N VAL A 45 -0.15 -4.91 2.62
CA VAL A 45 0.07 -3.61 2.03
C VAL A 45 -0.45 -2.51 2.94
N LEU A 46 0.43 -1.54 3.20
CA LEU A 46 0.13 -0.28 3.86
C LEU A 46 0.14 0.83 2.82
N ALA A 47 -1.00 1.50 2.62
CA ALA A 47 -1.13 2.53 1.61
C ALA A 47 -2.12 3.63 2.02
N PRO A 48 -2.05 4.81 1.41
CA PRO A 48 -3.08 5.82 1.56
C PRO A 48 -4.34 5.45 0.77
N ARG A 49 -5.52 5.87 1.25
CA ARG A 49 -6.80 5.76 0.53
C ARG A 49 -7.55 7.09 0.63
N GLU A 50 -7.93 7.63 -0.51
CA GLU A 50 -8.80 8.80 -0.58
C GLU A 50 -10.24 8.41 -0.20
N ASP A 51 -10.89 9.27 0.57
CA ASP A 51 -12.30 9.19 0.92
C ASP A 51 -12.94 10.53 0.61
N GLY A 52 -13.79 10.51 -0.42
CA GLY A 52 -14.55 11.66 -0.91
C GLY A 52 -15.95 11.77 -0.28
N GLY A 53 -16.13 11.28 0.94
CA GLY A 53 -17.39 11.30 1.67
C GLY A 53 -17.96 12.71 1.92
N PRO A 54 -19.12 12.81 2.61
CA PRO A 54 -19.90 14.05 2.74
C PRO A 54 -19.19 15.18 3.51
N TYR A 55 -18.05 14.88 4.14
CA TYR A 55 -17.24 15.83 4.91
C TYR A 55 -16.03 16.37 4.15
N GLY A 56 -15.93 16.10 2.85
CA GLY A 56 -14.84 16.53 1.98
C GLY A 56 -13.73 15.50 1.84
N TYR A 57 -12.58 15.93 1.31
CA TYR A 57 -11.44 15.06 0.98
C TYR A 57 -10.68 14.62 2.22
N LEU A 58 -10.90 13.38 2.65
CA LEU A 58 -10.10 12.72 3.69
C LEU A 58 -9.09 11.77 3.07
N THR A 59 -7.93 11.67 3.70
CA THR A 59 -6.93 10.65 3.37
C THR A 59 -6.82 9.70 4.57
N HIS A 60 -7.21 8.45 4.35
CA HIS A 60 -7.04 7.37 5.33
C HIS A 60 -5.74 6.61 5.10
N LEU A 61 -5.26 5.95 6.15
CA LEU A 61 -4.19 4.95 6.04
C LEU A 61 -4.82 3.57 6.14
N THR A 62 -4.62 2.73 5.14
CA THR A 62 -5.18 1.38 5.08
C THR A 62 -4.08 0.35 5.15
N LEU A 63 -4.20 -0.59 6.08
CA LEU A 63 -3.40 -1.81 6.13
C LEU A 63 -4.30 -2.96 5.69
N THR A 64 -3.93 -3.65 4.61
CA THR A 64 -4.73 -4.75 4.04
C THR A 64 -3.88 -5.99 3.84
N VAL A 65 -4.52 -7.15 3.87
CA VAL A 65 -3.90 -8.46 3.68
C VAL A 65 -4.66 -9.19 2.58
N HIS A 66 -3.94 -9.72 1.60
CA HIS A 66 -4.51 -10.38 0.43
C HIS A 66 -3.79 -11.69 0.14
N PRO A 67 -4.48 -12.71 -0.41
CA PRO A 67 -3.81 -13.87 -0.98
C PRO A 67 -2.81 -13.43 -2.06
N TRP A 68 -1.58 -13.95 -1.97
CA TRP A 68 -0.51 -13.73 -2.93
C TRP A 68 0.30 -15.02 -3.11
N PRO A 69 -0.01 -15.81 -4.15
CA PRO A 69 0.61 -17.12 -4.39
C PRO A 69 2.14 -17.06 -4.47
N ALA A 70 2.88 -17.93 -3.77
CA ALA A 70 4.34 -17.88 -3.64
C ALA A 70 5.11 -17.65 -4.96
N GLY A 71 4.65 -18.24 -6.06
CA GLY A 71 5.28 -18.11 -7.38
C GLY A 71 4.96 -16.83 -8.14
N GLU A 72 4.06 -16.00 -7.64
CA GLU A 72 3.72 -14.71 -8.26
C GLU A 72 4.68 -13.63 -7.76
N GLU A 73 5.51 -13.11 -8.66
CA GLU A 73 6.45 -12.04 -8.37
C GLU A 73 5.79 -10.66 -8.47
N LEU A 74 6.35 -9.70 -7.71
CA LEU A 74 6.02 -8.29 -7.87
C LEU A 74 6.52 -7.80 -9.25
N PRO A 75 5.73 -7.01 -9.99
CA PRO A 75 6.22 -6.34 -11.19
C PRO A 75 7.51 -5.56 -10.93
N ALA A 76 8.41 -5.52 -11.90
CA ALA A 76 9.65 -4.77 -11.75
C ALA A 76 9.42 -3.24 -11.73
N GLY A 77 8.41 -2.76 -12.46
CA GLY A 77 8.07 -1.33 -12.57
C GLY A 77 7.18 -0.85 -11.43
N ASP A 78 7.46 0.36 -10.92
CA ASP A 78 6.70 0.98 -9.83
C ASP A 78 5.23 1.23 -10.21
N GLU A 79 4.95 1.69 -11.43
CA GLU A 79 3.59 1.92 -11.91
C GLU A 79 2.79 0.62 -12.02
N ASP A 80 3.39 -0.43 -12.55
CA ASP A 80 2.75 -1.76 -12.66
C ASP A 80 2.51 -2.37 -11.28
N CYS A 81 3.46 -2.20 -10.34
CA CYS A 81 3.24 -2.58 -8.95
C CYS A 81 2.07 -1.82 -8.34
N LEU A 82 2.02 -0.50 -8.50
CA LEU A 82 0.94 0.32 -7.97
C LEU A 82 -0.40 -0.09 -8.58
N ARG A 83 -0.46 -0.38 -9.88
CA ARG A 83 -1.67 -0.88 -10.55
C ARG A 83 -2.12 -2.23 -9.99
N LEU A 84 -1.22 -3.21 -9.90
CA LEU A 84 -1.49 -4.52 -9.31
C LEU A 84 -2.05 -4.40 -7.89
N VAL A 85 -1.42 -3.56 -7.09
CA VAL A 85 -1.81 -3.32 -5.71
C VAL A 85 -3.16 -2.62 -5.65
N ARG A 86 -3.41 -1.61 -6.50
CA ARG A 86 -4.69 -0.90 -6.57
C ARG A 86 -5.83 -1.85 -6.88
N ASP A 87 -5.65 -2.72 -7.87
CA ASP A 87 -6.66 -3.70 -8.31
C ASP A 87 -6.98 -4.75 -7.24
N ARG A 88 -6.04 -5.01 -6.30
CA ARG A 88 -6.20 -5.98 -5.20
C ARG A 88 -6.65 -5.35 -3.90
N ILE A 89 -6.39 -4.07 -3.67
CA ILE A 89 -6.65 -3.37 -2.39
C ILE A 89 -7.90 -2.52 -2.40
N ILE A 90 -8.24 -1.92 -3.55
CA ILE A 90 -9.38 -1.01 -3.62
C ILE A 90 -10.65 -1.83 -3.84
N LEU A 91 -11.30 -2.18 -2.73
CA LEU A 91 -12.75 -2.30 -2.66
C LEU A 91 -13.40 -0.91 -2.69
#